data_AF-A0A520FYA0-F1
#
_entry.id   AF-A0A520FYA0-F1
#
_cell.length_a   1.000
_cell.length_b   1.000
_cell.length_c   1.000
_cell.angle_alpha   90.00
_cell.angle_beta   90.00
_cell.angle_gamma   90.00
#
_symmetry.space_group_name_H-M   'P 1'
#
loop_
_entity.id
_entity.type
_entity.pdbx_description
1 polymer ?
#
loop_
_entity_poly.entity_id
_entity_poly.type
_entity_poly.pdbx_seq_one_letter_code
_entity_poly.pdbx_strand_id
1 'polypeptide(L)'
;ALFESGSMPALGESALAQFAQGVGPYRVRYAETLYALVRGGLALGLMPRLYTALLRDADLVVLPLTQPLIERRVVLVYRPGPMRNVTVKELIAFMQERLMAPALKPARRMKRRPVA
;
A
#
# COMPACT_ATOMS: atom_id res chain seq x y z
N ALA A 1 12.46 15.31 -14.91
CA ALA A 1 11.08 14.81 -14.79
C ALA A 1 10.91 14.27 -13.38
N LEU A 2 10.15 14.97 -12.53
CA LEU A 2 10.14 14.79 -11.09
C LEU A 2 8.97 13.87 -10.68
N PHE A 3 9.12 12.58 -10.88
CA PHE A 3 8.30 11.55 -10.24
C PHE A 3 9.23 10.57 -9.53
N GLU A 4 10.07 11.07 -8.63
CA GLU A 4 10.72 10.20 -7.66
C GLU A 4 9.65 9.77 -6.66
N SER A 5 9.23 8.51 -6.85
CA SER A 5 8.10 7.87 -6.19
C SER A 5 8.11 8.07 -4.67
N GLY A 6 6.92 8.26 -4.09
CA GLY A 6 6.65 7.90 -2.70
C GLY A 6 7.00 6.42 -2.49
N SER A 7 8.25 6.18 -2.14
CA SER A 7 8.88 4.88 -2.01
C SER A 7 8.72 4.47 -0.56
N MET A 8 7.90 3.44 -0.29
CA MET A 8 7.86 2.77 1.01
C MET A 8 9.28 2.47 1.56
N PRO A 9 10.26 2.09 0.72
CA PRO A 9 11.67 2.02 1.13
C PRO A 9 12.26 3.28 1.80
N ALA A 10 11.99 4.49 1.28
CA ALA A 10 12.56 5.72 1.84
C ALA A 10 12.01 6.04 3.24
N LEU A 11 10.76 5.66 3.50
CA LEU A 11 10.12 5.80 4.81
C LEU A 11 10.64 4.73 5.79
N GLY A 12 10.92 3.53 5.29
CA GLY A 12 11.61 2.50 6.07
C GLY A 12 13.05 2.88 6.43
N GLU A 13 13.81 3.45 5.48
CA GLU A 13 15.20 3.89 5.69
C GLU A 13 15.33 5.02 6.70
N SER A 14 14.44 6.03 6.64
CA SER A 14 14.45 7.14 7.60
C SER A 14 14.08 6.68 9.01
N ALA A 15 13.08 5.80 9.16
CA ALA A 15 12.77 5.18 10.44
C ALA A 15 13.93 4.33 10.98
N LEU A 16 14.64 3.62 10.09
CA LEU A 16 15.80 2.80 10.44
C LEU A 16 16.98 3.66 10.93
N ALA A 17 17.31 4.73 10.21
CA ALA A 17 18.39 5.64 10.58
C ALA A 17 18.15 6.30 11.95
N GLN A 18 16.88 6.53 12.31
CA GLN A 18 16.51 7.19 13.55
C GLN A 18 16.39 6.23 14.75
N PHE A 19 16.02 4.96 14.53
CA PHE A 19 15.63 4.06 15.63
C PHE A 19 16.31 2.68 15.64
N ALA A 20 17.15 2.33 14.66
CA ALA A 20 17.70 0.97 14.60
C ALA A 20 18.93 0.77 15.51
N GLN A 21 18.80 -0.14 16.47
CA GLN A 21 19.88 -1.04 16.88
C GLN A 21 19.51 -2.45 16.38
N GLY A 22 20.20 -3.00 15.38
CA GLY A 22 19.95 -4.37 14.88
C GLY A 22 20.11 -4.58 13.36
N VAL A 23 19.81 -5.80 12.93
CA VAL A 23 19.88 -6.26 11.52
C VAL A 23 18.86 -5.49 10.67
N GLY A 24 19.27 -5.02 9.49
CA GLY A 24 18.44 -4.20 8.60
C GLY A 24 17.15 -4.88 8.10
N PRO A 25 16.18 -4.11 7.59
CA PRO A 25 14.85 -4.61 7.26
C PRO A 25 14.87 -5.53 6.03
N TYR A 26 14.06 -6.59 6.06
CA TYR A 26 13.84 -7.44 4.90
C TYR A 26 13.19 -6.65 3.76
N ARG A 27 13.86 -6.60 2.60
CA ARG A 27 13.29 -6.07 1.36
C ARG A 27 12.75 -7.20 0.52
N VAL A 28 11.44 -7.21 0.33
CA VAL A 28 10.75 -8.19 -0.48
C VAL A 28 10.06 -7.50 -1.65
N ARG A 29 10.07 -8.17 -2.82
CA ARG A 29 9.48 -7.64 -4.06
C ARG A 29 8.00 -7.98 -4.20
N TYR A 30 7.57 -9.06 -3.56
CA TYR A 30 6.24 -9.64 -3.72
C TYR A 30 5.52 -9.68 -2.37
N ALA A 31 4.20 -9.44 -2.38
CA ALA A 31 3.40 -9.39 -1.16
C ALA A 31 3.33 -10.76 -0.49
N GLU A 32 3.32 -11.83 -1.29
CA GLU A 32 3.28 -13.23 -0.90
C GLU A 32 4.48 -13.58 -0.02
N THR A 33 5.68 -13.13 -0.39
CA THR A 33 6.89 -13.31 0.43
C THR A 33 6.77 -12.57 1.76
N LEU A 34 6.21 -11.35 1.75
CA LEU A 34 5.98 -10.60 2.98
C LEU A 34 4.99 -11.34 3.89
N TYR A 35 3.88 -11.83 3.34
CA TYR A 35 2.89 -12.59 4.10
C TYR A 35 3.49 -13.86 4.71
N ALA A 36 4.30 -14.60 3.97
CA ALA A 36 4.98 -15.79 4.49
C ALA A 36 5.92 -15.46 5.67
N LEU A 37 6.69 -14.38 5.57
CA LEU A 37 7.58 -13.94 6.66
C LEU A 37 6.80 -13.50 7.91
N VAL A 38 5.71 -12.75 7.74
CA VAL A 38 4.86 -12.32 8.86
C VAL A 38 4.16 -13.51 9.50
N ARG A 39 3.63 -14.43 8.68
CA ARG A 39 2.96 -15.65 9.17
C ARG A 39 3.92 -16.56 9.93
N GLY A 40 5.16 -16.65 9.48
CA GLY A 40 6.24 -17.37 10.17
C GLY A 40 6.75 -16.67 11.44
N GLY A 41 6.23 -15.50 11.80
CA GLY A 41 6.67 -14.73 12.97
C GLY A 41 8.05 -14.09 12.82
N LEU A 42 8.58 -14.01 11.60
CA LEU A 42 9.95 -13.52 11.33
C LEU A 42 10.02 -12.01 11.12
N ALA A 43 8.89 -11.36 10.82
CA ALA A 43 8.85 -9.93 10.53
C ALA A 43 7.48 -9.30 10.78
N LEU A 44 7.45 -7.97 10.84
CA LEU A 44 6.26 -7.17 10.62
C LEU A 44 6.27 -6.62 9.19
N GLY A 45 5.11 -6.60 8.53
CA GLY A 45 4.98 -6.14 7.15
C GLY A 45 4.40 -4.74 7.02
N LEU A 46 4.99 -3.93 6.15
CA LEU A 46 4.44 -2.65 5.69
C LEU A 46 4.17 -2.73 4.19
N MET A 47 2.94 -2.43 3.78
CA MET A 47 2.53 -2.45 2.38
C MET A 47 1.41 -1.45 2.08
N PRO A 48 1.23 -1.03 0.81
CA PRO A 48 0.08 -0.24 0.42
C PRO A 48 -1.23 -0.99 0.68
N ARG A 49 -2.27 -0.28 1.12
CA ARG A 49 -3.61 -0.86 1.41
C ARG A 49 -4.20 -1.64 0.23
N LEU A 50 -3.91 -1.27 -1.02
CA LEU A 50 -4.41 -2.01 -2.19
C LEU A 50 -3.91 -3.46 -2.23
N TYR A 51 -2.75 -3.76 -1.63
CA TYR A 51 -2.13 -5.07 -1.67
C TYR A 51 -2.76 -6.02 -0.65
N THR A 52 -3.51 -5.49 0.32
CA THR A 52 -4.24 -6.27 1.31
C THR A 52 -5.67 -6.61 0.87
N ALA A 53 -6.14 -6.05 -0.25
CA ALA A 53 -7.51 -6.27 -0.74
C ALA A 53 -7.84 -7.73 -1.02
N LEU A 54 -6.81 -8.53 -1.36
CA LEU A 54 -6.94 -9.96 -1.66
C LEU A 54 -6.36 -10.86 -0.57
N LEU A 55 -5.95 -10.29 0.58
CA LEU A 55 -5.46 -11.11 1.69
C LEU A 55 -6.61 -11.95 2.25
N ARG A 56 -6.47 -13.27 2.16
CA ARG A 56 -7.41 -14.27 2.68
C ARG A 56 -6.67 -15.26 3.57
N ASP A 57 -6.06 -14.74 4.63
CA ASP A 57 -5.35 -15.54 5.62
C ASP A 57 -5.87 -15.17 7.01
N ALA A 58 -6.40 -16.17 7.73
CA ALA A 58 -6.99 -15.97 9.06
C ALA A 58 -5.93 -15.76 10.15
N ASP A 59 -4.69 -16.18 9.89
CA ASP A 59 -3.58 -16.06 10.84
C ASP A 59 -2.91 -14.67 10.75
N LEU A 60 -3.32 -13.83 9.79
CA LEU A 60 -2.74 -12.52 9.54
C LEU A 60 -3.76 -11.40 9.78
N VAL A 61 -3.30 -10.35 10.47
CA VAL A 61 -4.09 -9.14 10.73
C VAL A 61 -3.47 -7.92 10.05
N VAL A 62 -4.31 -7.14 9.37
CA VAL A 62 -3.90 -5.87 8.74
C VAL A 62 -4.39 -4.72 9.62
N LEU A 63 -3.45 -3.87 10.03
CA LEU A 63 -3.72 -2.68 10.82
C LEU A 63 -3.39 -1.41 10.02
N PRO A 64 -4.22 -0.35 10.10
CA PRO A 64 -3.91 0.92 9.45
C PRO A 64 -2.76 1.62 10.19
N LEU A 65 -1.80 2.16 9.44
CA LEU A 65 -0.79 3.05 9.98
C LEU A 65 -1.40 4.44 10.20
N THR A 66 -1.49 4.88 11.46
CA THR A 66 -2.12 6.16 11.80
C THR A 66 -1.15 7.33 11.75
N GLN A 67 0.09 7.12 12.18
CA GLN A 67 1.16 8.13 12.18
C GLN A 67 2.53 7.45 11.95
N PRO A 68 3.36 7.98 11.03
CA PRO A 68 3.06 9.05 10.09
C PRO A 68 2.01 8.59 9.05
N LEU A 69 1.24 9.55 8.51
CA LEU A 69 0.37 9.26 7.38
C LEU A 69 1.25 9.10 6.13
N ILE A 70 1.30 7.88 5.59
CA ILE A 70 2.06 7.55 4.40
C ILE A 70 1.09 7.30 3.25
N GLU A 71 1.15 8.16 2.23
CA GLU A 71 0.28 8.04 1.06
C GLU A 71 1.08 7.77 -0.21
N ARG A 72 0.51 6.93 -1.08
CA ARG A 72 1.02 6.68 -2.43
C ARG A 72 -0.08 6.96 -3.43
N ARG A 73 0.18 7.87 -4.36
CA ARG A 73 -0.75 8.18 -5.46
C ARG A 73 -0.55 7.17 -6.59
N VAL A 74 -1.62 6.48 -6.95
CA VAL A 74 -1.68 5.65 -8.16
C VAL A 74 -2.30 6.50 -9.26
N VAL A 75 -1.63 6.59 -10.40
CA VAL A 75 -2.05 7.45 -11.52
C VAL A 75 -2.14 6.64 -12.80
N LEU A 76 -3.13 6.98 -13.63
CA LEU A 76 -3.25 6.46 -14.98
C LEU A 76 -2.45 7.38 -15.92
N VAL A 77 -1.46 6.85 -16.61
CA VAL A 77 -0.59 7.60 -17.53
C VAL A 77 -0.82 7.13 -18.95
N TYR A 78 -1.03 8.07 -19.86
CA TYR A 78 -1.17 7.82 -21.30
C TYR A 78 -0.59 8.99 -22.10
N ARG A 79 -0.25 8.73 -23.36
CA ARG A 79 0.31 9.76 -24.24
C ARG A 79 -0.73 10.86 -24.52
N PRO A 80 -0.37 12.15 -24.40
CA PRO A 80 -1.27 13.23 -24.77
C PRO A 80 -1.50 13.25 -26.29
N GLY A 81 -2.70 13.63 -26.71
CA GLY A 81 -3.06 13.78 -28.13
C GLY A 81 -4.26 12.92 -28.56
N PRO A 82 -4.66 13.01 -29.84
CA PRO A 82 -5.82 12.29 -30.35
C PRO A 82 -5.57 10.78 -30.32
N MET A 83 -6.36 10.10 -29.52
CA MET A 83 -6.32 8.65 -29.38
C MET A 83 -7.18 8.02 -30.47
N ARG A 84 -6.58 7.20 -31.33
CA ARG A 84 -7.29 6.60 -32.48
C ARG A 84 -7.97 5.28 -32.12
N ASN A 85 -7.46 4.59 -31.11
CA ASN A 85 -8.02 3.33 -30.65
C ASN A 85 -9.22 3.58 -29.72
N VAL A 86 -10.41 3.17 -30.17
CA VAL A 86 -11.67 3.33 -29.43
C VAL A 86 -11.67 2.50 -28.14
N THR A 87 -11.18 1.26 -28.17
CA THR A 87 -11.08 0.40 -26.99
C THR A 87 -10.21 1.01 -25.90
N VAL A 88 -9.11 1.68 -26.26
CA VAL A 88 -8.26 2.36 -25.26
C VAL A 88 -8.98 3.56 -24.65
N LYS A 89 -9.78 4.30 -25.43
CA LYS A 89 -10.62 5.39 -24.88
C LYS A 89 -11.64 4.86 -23.88
N GLU A 90 -12.33 3.79 -24.24
CA GLU A 90 -13.33 3.13 -23.38
C GLU A 90 -12.70 2.64 -22.09
N LEU A 91 -11.51 2.01 -22.17
CA LEU A 91 -10.77 1.57 -20.99
C LEU A 91 -10.38 2.74 -20.09
N ILE A 92 -9.88 3.84 -20.66
CA ILE A 92 -9.49 5.02 -19.87
C ILE A 92 -10.71 5.62 -19.18
N ALA A 93 -11.83 5.76 -19.87
CA ALA A 93 -13.08 6.25 -19.29
C ALA A 93 -13.54 5.33 -18.14
N PHE A 94 -13.55 4.02 -18.37
CA PHE A 94 -13.90 3.03 -17.35
C PHE A 94 -12.99 3.12 -16.11
N MET A 95 -11.67 3.20 -16.32
CA MET A 95 -10.70 3.30 -15.23
C MET A 95 -10.86 4.61 -14.45
N GLN A 96 -11.13 5.74 -15.12
CA GLN A 96 -11.37 7.02 -14.47
C GLN A 96 -12.62 6.97 -13.58
N GLU A 97 -13.72 6.41 -14.08
CA GLU A 97 -14.95 6.23 -13.30
C GLU A 97 -14.71 5.37 -12.05
N ARG A 98 -14.01 4.24 -12.20
CA ARG A 98 -13.78 3.28 -11.11
C ARG A 98 -12.73 3.74 -10.10
N LEU A 99 -11.70 4.46 -10.54
CA LEU A 99 -10.62 4.94 -9.67
C LEU A 99 -10.98 6.23 -8.93
N MET A 100 -11.85 7.07 -9.48
CA MET A 100 -12.29 8.33 -8.86
C MET A 100 -13.51 8.16 -7.94
N ALA A 101 -14.09 6.96 -7.88
CA ALA A 101 -15.09 6.63 -6.87
C ALA A 101 -14.48 6.80 -5.46
N PRO A 102 -15.21 7.42 -4.50
CA PRO A 102 -14.65 7.73 -3.19
C PRO A 102 -14.16 6.45 -2.50
N ALA A 103 -12.89 6.48 -2.08
CA ALA A 103 -12.28 5.38 -1.36
C ALA A 103 -13.17 4.96 -0.19
N LEU A 104 -13.49 3.66 -0.07
CA LEU A 104 -14.22 3.09 1.06
C LEU A 104 -13.64 3.66 2.36
N LYS A 105 -14.50 4.40 3.09
CA LYS A 105 -14.20 5.06 4.37
C LYS A 105 -13.42 4.10 5.27
N PRO A 106 -12.38 4.57 5.98
CA PRO A 106 -11.60 3.71 6.86
C PRO A 106 -12.51 3.04 7.89
N ALA A 107 -12.22 1.77 8.20
CA ALA A 107 -13.00 0.95 9.11
C ALA A 107 -13.15 1.66 10.46
N ARG A 108 -14.39 1.69 10.95
CA ARG A 108 -14.82 2.40 12.15
C ARG A 108 -13.99 1.90 13.36
N ARG A 109 -13.33 2.86 14.03
CA ARG A 109 -12.52 2.71 15.24
C ARG A 109 -13.18 1.75 16.25
N MET A 110 -12.68 0.53 16.37
CA MET A 110 -13.12 -0.41 17.40
C MET A 110 -12.57 0.11 18.75
N LYS A 111 -13.48 0.52 19.64
CA LYS A 111 -13.12 1.02 20.97
C LYS A 111 -12.33 -0.09 21.69
N ARG A 112 -11.07 0.18 22.03
CA ARG A 112 -10.27 -0.70 22.89
C ARG A 112 -11.04 -0.93 24.19
N ARG A 113 -11.35 -2.19 24.52
CA ARG A 113 -11.73 -2.56 25.88
C ARG A 113 -10.49 -2.41 26.78
N PRO A 114 -10.60 -1.80 27.96
CA PRO A 114 -9.51 -1.80 28.92
C PRO A 114 -9.25 -3.24 29.35
N VAL A 115 -7.98 -3.64 29.33
CA VAL A 115 -7.52 -4.86 30.00
C VAL A 115 -7.42 -4.50 31.48
N ALA A 116 -8.20 -5.19 32.30
CA ALA A 116 -8.12 -5.15 33.76
C ALA A 116 -6.95 -5.99 34.26
#